data_AF-A0A3C0W8L5-F1
#
_entry.id   AF-A0A3C0W8L5-F1
#
_cell.length_a   1.000
_cell.length_b   1.000
_cell.length_c   1.000
_cell.angle_alpha   90.00
_cell.angle_beta   90.00
_cell.angle_gamma   90.00
#
_symmetry.space_group_name_H-M   'P 1'
#
loop_
_entity.id
_entity.type
_entity.pdbx_description
1 polymer ?
#
loop_
_entity_poly.entity_id
_entity_poly.type
_entity_poly.pdbx_seq_one_letter_code
_entity_poly.pdbx_strand_id
1 'polypeptide(L)'
;YVLGLISTRSIDKPVEGILELVAVAEDRIERGVVAYDALEKVKADPTDMAARGQFETVRNDLGYGLLLKRYVEDPRTATPEQVKQAAWSTVPNVPLMFWVFRFMAGIGFLMIGLFGTAFVLCTLRKHETKWFLRLAVLAIPLPWIAIEAGWLLAEVGRQPWAVEGVLPTFLGASSLTVAHLWTTIICFTLLYGALAVVEVGLILRAVKKGPFAEQEVREEDARTEGEPAVA
;
A
#
# COMPACT_ATOMS: atom_id res chain seq x y z
N TYR A 1 -15.01 -12.73 -18.70
CA TYR A 1 -16.29 -12.79 -17.97
C TYR A 1 -16.13 -12.68 -16.45
N VAL A 2 -15.39 -13.56 -15.75
CA VAL A 2 -15.23 -13.44 -14.27
C VAL A 2 -14.45 -12.18 -13.83
N LEU A 3 -13.47 -11.73 -14.63
CA LEU A 3 -12.67 -10.53 -14.31
C LEU A 3 -13.51 -9.24 -14.30
N GLY A 4 -14.57 -9.15 -15.12
CA GLY A 4 -15.47 -7.98 -15.15
C GLY A 4 -16.27 -7.81 -13.85
N LEU A 5 -16.60 -8.91 -13.17
CA LEU A 5 -17.29 -8.86 -11.88
C LEU A 5 -16.42 -8.20 -10.79
N ILE A 6 -15.10 -8.37 -10.88
CA ILE A 6 -14.12 -7.82 -9.93
C ILE A 6 -13.69 -6.41 -10.35
N SER A 7 -13.41 -6.21 -11.64
CA SER A 7 -12.84 -4.97 -12.19
C SER A 7 -13.89 -3.90 -12.51
N THR A 8 -15.00 -4.27 -13.15
CA THR A 8 -16.03 -3.32 -13.63
C THR A 8 -17.34 -3.44 -12.84
N ARG A 9 -17.42 -4.36 -11.88
CA ARG A 9 -18.64 -4.72 -11.12
C ARG A 9 -19.83 -4.99 -12.05
N SER A 10 -19.56 -5.48 -13.26
CA SER A 10 -20.55 -5.72 -14.30
C SER A 10 -20.25 -7.03 -15.01
N ILE A 11 -21.31 -7.68 -15.48
CA ILE A 11 -21.24 -8.94 -16.20
C ILE A 11 -20.94 -8.67 -17.69
N ASP A 12 -21.24 -7.45 -18.16
CA ASP A 12 -21.37 -7.12 -19.58
C ASP A 12 -20.32 -6.09 -20.05
N LYS A 13 -19.70 -5.35 -19.12
CA LYS A 13 -18.66 -4.37 -19.47
C LYS A 13 -17.31 -5.05 -19.72
N PRO A 14 -16.65 -4.78 -20.86
CA PRO A 14 -15.30 -5.28 -21.11
C PRO A 14 -14.31 -4.65 -20.12
N VAL A 15 -13.22 -5.37 -19.85
CA VAL A 15 -12.09 -4.84 -19.09
C VAL A 15 -11.22 -4.07 -20.07
N GLU A 16 -11.11 -2.76 -19.88
CA GLU A 16 -10.39 -1.87 -20.78
C GLU A 16 -8.89 -2.19 -20.79
N GLY A 17 -8.30 -2.08 -21.99
CA GLY A 17 -6.86 -2.25 -22.18
C GLY A 17 -6.07 -1.03 -21.72
N ILE A 18 -4.76 -1.21 -21.47
CA ILE A 18 -3.86 -0.10 -21.10
C ILE A 18 -3.89 1.01 -22.15
N LEU A 19 -3.93 0.66 -23.44
CA LEU A 19 -3.95 1.65 -24.52
C LEU A 19 -5.24 2.50 -24.53
N GLU A 20 -6.37 1.90 -24.19
CA GLU A 20 -7.66 2.60 -24.09
C GLU A 20 -7.64 3.55 -22.89
N LEU A 21 -7.13 3.09 -21.75
CA LEU A 21 -6.98 3.91 -20.54
C LEU A 21 -6.02 5.09 -20.77
N VAL A 22 -4.93 4.89 -21.49
CA VAL A 22 -3.99 5.96 -21.86
C VAL A 22 -4.66 6.97 -22.79
N ALA A 23 -5.47 6.53 -23.76
CA ALA A 23 -6.21 7.43 -24.64
C ALA A 23 -7.25 8.27 -23.86
N VAL A 24 -7.95 7.65 -22.90
CA VAL A 24 -8.86 8.37 -22.00
C VAL A 24 -8.10 9.37 -21.13
N ALA A 25 -6.91 9.00 -20.65
CA ALA A 25 -6.04 9.90 -19.89
C ALA A 25 -5.56 11.08 -20.75
N GLU A 26 -5.22 10.87 -22.02
CA GLU A 26 -4.84 11.92 -22.98
C GLU A 26 -5.96 12.96 -23.13
N ASP A 27 -7.19 12.52 -23.41
CA ASP A 27 -8.36 13.40 -23.50
C ASP A 27 -8.64 14.16 -22.19
N ARG A 28 -8.50 13.48 -21.04
CA ARG A 28 -8.63 14.12 -19.73
C ARG A 28 -7.54 15.14 -19.44
N ILE A 29 -6.31 14.92 -19.89
CA ILE A 29 -5.23 15.88 -19.76
C ILE A 29 -5.53 17.14 -20.59
N GLU A 30 -5.98 16.97 -21.83
CA GLU A 30 -6.38 18.09 -22.69
C GLU A 30 -7.52 18.92 -22.06
N ARG A 31 -8.57 18.26 -21.56
CA ARG A 31 -9.65 18.92 -20.81
C ARG A 31 -9.14 19.56 -19.52
N GLY A 32 -8.16 18.95 -18.87
CA GLY A 32 -7.49 19.46 -17.68
C GLY A 32 -6.70 20.75 -17.93
N VAL A 33 -6.13 20.94 -19.13
CA VAL A 33 -5.50 22.21 -19.53
C VAL A 33 -6.53 23.33 -19.62
N VAL A 34 -7.71 23.04 -20.16
CA VAL A 34 -8.83 24.00 -20.19
C VAL A 34 -9.29 24.34 -18.77
N ALA A 35 -9.36 23.35 -17.88
CA ALA A 35 -9.68 23.56 -16.47
C ALA A 35 -8.63 24.44 -15.77
N TYR A 36 -7.35 24.24 -16.09
CA TYR A 36 -6.25 25.04 -15.55
C TYR A 36 -6.32 26.50 -16.03
N ASP A 37 -6.58 26.73 -17.32
CA ASP A 37 -6.73 28.08 -17.86
C ASP A 37 -7.93 28.82 -17.25
N ALA A 38 -9.08 28.15 -17.12
CA ALA A 38 -10.25 28.69 -16.45
C ALA A 38 -9.95 29.03 -14.97
N LEU A 39 -9.20 28.17 -14.28
CA LEU A 39 -8.77 28.43 -12.90
C LEU A 39 -7.87 29.65 -12.77
N GLU A 40 -6.89 29.81 -13.66
CA GLU A 40 -6.00 30.98 -13.66
C GLU A 40 -6.77 32.29 -13.93
N LYS A 41 -7.78 32.25 -14.81
CA LYS A 41 -8.69 33.38 -15.04
C LYS A 41 -9.50 33.73 -13.79
N VAL A 42 -10.07 32.73 -13.11
CA VAL A 42 -10.83 32.93 -11.86
C VAL A 42 -9.93 33.43 -10.72
N LYS A 43 -8.64 33.04 -10.69
CA LYS A 43 -7.67 33.58 -9.72
C LYS A 43 -7.35 35.05 -10.00
N ALA A 44 -7.20 35.42 -11.27
CA ALA A 44 -6.89 36.79 -11.67
C ALA A 44 -8.10 37.73 -11.49
N ASP A 45 -9.30 37.28 -11.86
CA ASP A 45 -10.56 37.96 -11.63
C ASP A 45 -11.59 37.02 -11.01
N PRO A 46 -11.75 37.05 -9.67
CA PRO A 46 -12.75 36.24 -8.97
C PRO A 46 -14.20 36.56 -9.34
N THR A 47 -14.48 37.65 -10.05
CA THR A 47 -15.85 38.05 -10.43
C THR A 47 -16.26 37.61 -11.83
N ASP A 48 -15.34 37.03 -12.60
CA ASP A 48 -15.63 36.48 -13.93
C ASP A 48 -16.52 35.22 -13.82
N MET A 49 -17.83 35.42 -14.05
CA MET A 49 -18.83 34.37 -14.02
C MET A 49 -18.71 33.39 -15.20
N ALA A 50 -18.15 33.83 -16.34
CA ALA A 50 -17.95 32.97 -17.50
C ALA A 50 -16.80 31.99 -17.26
N ALA A 51 -15.68 32.48 -16.74
CA ALA A 51 -14.55 31.64 -16.34
C ALA A 51 -14.93 30.66 -15.22
N ARG A 52 -15.72 31.10 -14.24
CA ARG A 52 -16.29 30.20 -13.20
C ARG A 52 -17.19 29.12 -13.80
N GLY A 53 -18.10 29.50 -14.69
CA GLY A 53 -18.98 28.55 -15.36
C GLY A 53 -18.19 27.48 -16.13
N GLN A 54 -17.17 27.90 -16.88
CA GLN A 54 -16.29 26.98 -17.58
C GLN A 54 -15.53 26.08 -16.60
N PHE A 55 -14.94 26.64 -15.55
CA PHE A 55 -14.21 25.87 -14.54
C PHE A 55 -15.08 24.78 -13.91
N GLU A 56 -16.32 25.09 -13.50
CA GLU A 56 -17.21 24.10 -12.88
C GLU A 56 -17.55 22.92 -13.81
N THR A 57 -17.56 23.12 -15.13
CA THR A 57 -17.81 22.03 -16.09
C THR A 57 -16.64 21.06 -16.22
N VAL A 58 -15.39 21.54 -16.10
CA VAL A 58 -14.17 20.75 -16.33
C VAL A 58 -13.32 20.52 -15.07
N ARG A 59 -13.77 20.98 -13.90
CA ARG A 59 -13.04 20.90 -12.63
C ARG A 59 -12.52 19.50 -12.27
N ASN A 60 -13.23 18.46 -12.68
CA ASN A 60 -12.90 17.07 -12.36
C ASN A 60 -11.67 16.58 -13.12
N ASP A 61 -11.30 17.23 -14.23
CA ASP A 61 -10.14 16.87 -15.04
C ASP A 61 -8.92 17.73 -14.71
N LEU A 62 -9.05 18.71 -13.80
CA LEU A 62 -7.94 19.59 -13.40
C LEU A 62 -6.72 18.80 -12.93
N GLY A 63 -6.90 17.73 -12.15
CA GLY A 63 -5.80 16.90 -11.68
C GLY A 63 -5.01 16.24 -12.80
N TYR A 64 -5.66 15.90 -13.92
CA TYR A 64 -4.99 15.38 -15.12
C TYR A 64 -4.19 16.47 -15.81
N GLY A 65 -4.72 17.69 -15.92
CA GLY A 65 -3.96 18.84 -16.40
C GLY A 65 -2.71 19.12 -15.55
N LEU A 66 -2.78 18.88 -14.25
CA LEU A 66 -1.63 19.03 -13.34
C LEU A 66 -0.51 18.00 -13.58
N LEU A 67 -0.77 16.87 -14.24
CA LEU A 67 0.30 15.91 -14.60
C LEU A 67 1.33 16.54 -15.54
N LEU A 68 0.92 17.50 -16.37
CA LEU A 68 1.80 18.23 -17.27
C LEU A 68 2.84 19.07 -16.52
N LYS A 69 2.58 19.45 -15.26
CA LYS A 69 3.53 20.21 -14.43
C LYS A 69 4.83 19.48 -14.14
N ARG A 70 4.90 18.18 -14.43
CA ARG A 70 6.15 17.41 -14.40
C ARG A 70 7.09 17.74 -15.56
N TYR A 71 6.56 18.22 -16.68
CA TYR A 71 7.27 18.42 -17.94
C TYR A 71 7.36 19.89 -18.36
N VAL A 72 6.34 20.70 -18.01
CA VAL A 72 6.24 22.13 -18.33
C VAL A 72 5.80 22.93 -17.12
N GLU A 73 6.28 24.16 -16.97
CA GLU A 73 5.87 25.03 -15.85
C GLU A 73 4.40 25.46 -15.96
N ASP A 74 3.96 25.79 -17.18
CA ASP A 74 2.58 26.12 -17.49
C ASP A 74 1.95 25.01 -18.37
N PRO A 75 0.96 24.25 -17.87
CA PRO A 75 0.25 23.24 -18.64
C PRO A 75 -0.33 23.75 -19.98
N ARG A 76 -0.62 25.05 -20.10
CA ARG A 76 -1.21 25.66 -21.31
C ARG A 76 -0.25 25.72 -22.49
N THR A 77 1.05 25.61 -22.25
CA THR A 77 2.08 25.64 -23.30
C THR A 77 2.57 24.24 -23.69
N ALA A 78 1.91 23.20 -23.17
CA ALA A 78 2.29 21.82 -23.43
C ALA A 78 2.17 21.45 -24.93
N THR A 79 3.17 20.76 -25.46
CA THR A 79 3.11 20.20 -26.81
C THR A 79 2.31 18.88 -26.82
N PRO A 80 1.77 18.45 -27.97
CA PRO A 80 1.07 17.16 -28.09
C PRO A 80 1.93 15.97 -27.63
N GLU A 81 3.24 16.03 -27.84
CA GLU A 81 4.18 15.00 -27.39
C GLU A 81 4.27 14.96 -25.85
N GLN A 82 4.24 16.12 -25.19
CA GLN A 82 4.27 16.21 -23.73
C GLN A 82 2.96 15.72 -23.11
N VAL A 83 1.82 15.98 -23.76
CA VAL A 83 0.51 15.42 -23.37
C VAL A 83 0.55 13.90 -23.42
N LYS A 84 1.08 13.32 -24.50
CA LYS A 84 1.27 11.86 -24.60
C LYS A 84 2.20 11.32 -23.53
N GLN A 85 3.33 11.97 -23.27
CA GLN A 85 4.24 11.56 -22.20
C GLN A 85 3.57 11.59 -20.82
N ALA A 86 2.78 12.63 -20.54
CA ALA A 86 2.01 12.72 -19.31
C ALA A 86 0.91 11.65 -19.22
N ALA A 87 0.22 11.34 -20.32
CA ALA A 87 -0.75 10.25 -20.38
C ALA A 87 -0.10 8.90 -20.06
N TRP A 88 1.06 8.60 -20.66
CA TRP A 88 1.83 7.38 -20.35
C TRP A 88 2.34 7.32 -18.91
N SER A 89 2.57 8.48 -18.28
CA SER A 89 2.98 8.53 -16.86
C SER A 89 1.90 8.06 -15.89
N THR A 90 0.64 7.94 -16.35
CA THR A 90 -0.45 7.37 -15.56
C THR A 90 -0.36 5.86 -15.42
N VAL A 91 0.41 5.18 -16.27
CA VAL A 91 0.60 3.73 -16.23
C VAL A 91 1.65 3.40 -15.17
N PRO A 92 1.30 2.72 -14.06
CA PRO A 92 2.28 2.34 -13.06
C PRO A 92 3.14 1.18 -13.54
N ASN A 93 4.16 0.78 -12.77
CA ASN A 93 5.06 -0.30 -13.15
C ASN A 93 4.34 -1.67 -13.19
N VAL A 94 3.84 -2.03 -14.38
CA VAL A 94 3.01 -3.22 -14.61
C VAL A 94 3.75 -4.52 -14.25
N PRO A 95 5.02 -4.75 -14.66
CA PRO A 95 5.75 -5.95 -14.27
C PRO A 95 5.86 -6.12 -12.75
N LEU A 96 6.14 -5.03 -12.02
CA LEU A 96 6.23 -5.07 -10.57
C LEU A 96 4.89 -5.47 -9.95
N MET A 97 3.81 -4.79 -10.32
CA MET A 97 2.46 -5.08 -9.81
C MET A 97 2.04 -6.51 -10.11
N PHE A 98 2.31 -7.01 -11.32
CA PHE A 98 2.00 -8.37 -11.73
C PHE A 98 2.66 -9.42 -10.84
N TRP A 99 3.97 -9.28 -10.57
CA TRP A 99 4.69 -10.23 -9.74
C TRP A 99 4.34 -10.11 -8.27
N VAL A 100 4.22 -8.89 -7.74
CA VAL A 100 3.82 -8.65 -6.34
C VAL A 100 2.45 -9.26 -6.05
N PHE A 101 1.48 -9.07 -6.94
CA PHE A 101 0.16 -9.70 -6.82
C PHE A 101 0.25 -11.23 -6.78
N ARG A 102 1.09 -11.84 -7.64
CA ARG A 102 1.25 -13.30 -7.69
C ARG A 102 1.95 -13.86 -6.45
N PHE A 103 2.94 -13.16 -5.92
CA PHE A 103 3.57 -13.54 -4.66
C PHE A 103 2.58 -13.47 -3.51
N MET A 104 1.82 -12.38 -3.40
CA MET A 104 0.76 -12.21 -2.40
C MET A 104 -0.30 -13.32 -2.50
N ALA A 105 -0.87 -13.53 -3.69
CA ALA A 105 -1.88 -14.54 -3.93
C ALA A 105 -1.33 -15.96 -3.68
N GLY A 106 -0.10 -16.22 -4.11
CA GLY A 106 0.60 -17.49 -3.88
C GLY A 106 0.73 -17.80 -2.39
N ILE A 107 1.16 -16.82 -1.58
CA ILE A 107 1.21 -16.95 -0.12
C ILE A 107 -0.21 -17.18 0.45
N GLY A 108 -1.22 -16.45 -0.04
CA GLY A 108 -2.60 -16.64 0.37
C GLY A 108 -3.10 -18.08 0.16
N PHE A 109 -2.88 -18.65 -1.02
CA PHE A 109 -3.23 -20.04 -1.31
C PHE A 109 -2.42 -21.04 -0.47
N LEU A 110 -1.13 -20.77 -0.24
CA LEU A 110 -0.31 -21.59 0.67
C LEU A 110 -0.85 -21.58 2.09
N MET A 111 -1.30 -20.42 2.59
CA MET A 111 -1.91 -20.30 3.92
C MET A 111 -3.24 -21.03 4.01
N ILE A 112 -4.09 -20.97 2.98
CA ILE A 112 -5.33 -21.76 2.92
C ILE A 112 -5.01 -23.25 2.98
N GLY A 113 -4.01 -23.71 2.22
CA GLY A 113 -3.54 -25.10 2.27
C GLY A 113 -3.00 -25.49 3.64
N LEU A 114 -2.24 -24.61 4.29
CA LEU A 114 -1.68 -24.82 5.62
C LEU A 114 -2.80 -24.97 6.67
N PHE A 115 -3.77 -24.06 6.71
CA PHE A 115 -4.89 -24.11 7.64
C PHE A 115 -5.84 -25.28 7.35
N GLY A 116 -6.10 -25.58 6.08
CA GLY A 116 -6.87 -26.76 5.69
C GLY A 116 -6.21 -28.06 6.16
N THR A 117 -4.88 -28.16 6.01
CA THR A 117 -4.09 -29.30 6.50
C THR A 117 -4.12 -29.37 8.04
N ALA A 118 -3.96 -28.22 8.71
CA ALA A 118 -4.08 -28.12 10.17
C ALA A 118 -5.43 -28.66 10.65
N PHE A 119 -6.52 -28.21 10.01
CA PHE A 119 -7.87 -28.61 10.34
C PHE A 119 -8.06 -30.13 10.23
N VAL A 120 -7.65 -30.74 9.11
CA VAL A 120 -7.73 -32.19 8.91
C VAL A 120 -6.90 -32.96 9.94
N LEU A 121 -5.68 -32.52 10.22
CA LEU A 121 -4.82 -33.17 11.22
C LEU A 121 -5.41 -33.08 12.64
N CYS A 122 -6.01 -31.95 13.00
CA CYS A 122 -6.73 -31.78 14.26
C CYS A 122 -7.97 -32.67 14.34
N THR A 123 -8.78 -32.74 13.28
CA THR A 123 -9.96 -33.63 13.21
C THR A 123 -9.59 -35.11 13.35
N LEU A 124 -8.47 -35.53 12.77
CA LEU A 124 -7.94 -36.89 12.88
C LEU A 124 -7.15 -37.14 14.18
N ARG A 125 -7.12 -36.18 15.11
CA ARG A 125 -6.34 -36.19 16.36
C ARG A 125 -4.82 -36.36 16.17
N LYS A 126 -4.28 -36.10 14.97
CA LYS A 126 -2.84 -36.18 14.62
C LYS A 126 -2.12 -34.84 14.79
N HIS A 127 -2.45 -34.10 15.85
CA HIS A 127 -1.93 -32.76 16.13
C HIS A 127 -0.40 -32.73 16.42
N GLU A 128 0.20 -33.85 16.81
CA GLU A 128 1.64 -33.96 17.10
C GLU A 128 2.52 -34.26 15.87
N THR A 129 1.99 -34.10 14.66
CA THR A 129 2.71 -34.43 13.42
C THR A 129 3.93 -33.51 13.23
N LYS A 130 5.13 -34.03 13.53
CA LYS A 130 6.39 -33.25 13.61
C LYS A 130 6.75 -32.46 12.35
N TRP A 131 6.48 -33.00 11.15
CA TRP A 131 6.79 -32.27 9.91
C TRP A 131 5.88 -31.05 9.73
N PHE A 132 4.61 -31.17 10.12
CA PHE A 132 3.62 -30.10 10.02
C PHE A 132 3.91 -28.99 11.02
N LEU A 133 4.30 -29.34 12.25
CA LEU A 133 4.71 -28.37 13.26
C LEU A 133 5.94 -27.54 12.82
N ARG A 134 6.92 -28.19 12.18
CA ARG A 134 8.07 -27.48 11.60
C ARG A 134 7.65 -26.54 10.46
N LEU A 135 6.74 -27.00 9.59
CA LEU A 135 6.20 -26.17 8.52
C LEU A 135 5.43 -24.96 9.06
N ALA A 136 4.63 -25.14 10.12
CA ALA A 136 3.89 -24.07 10.76
C ALA A 136 4.82 -22.98 11.34
N VAL A 137 5.94 -23.37 11.94
CA VAL A 137 6.97 -22.42 12.42
C VAL A 137 7.60 -21.66 11.25
N LEU A 138 7.92 -22.34 10.14
CA LEU A 138 8.45 -21.69 8.93
C LEU A 138 7.44 -20.77 8.24
N ALA A 139 6.14 -20.97 8.47
CA ALA A 139 5.08 -20.17 7.89
C ALA A 139 4.81 -18.85 8.65
N ILE A 140 5.31 -18.68 9.88
CA ILE A 140 5.13 -17.46 10.70
C ILE A 140 5.43 -16.14 9.96
N PRO A 141 6.52 -16.01 9.17
CA PRO A 141 6.80 -14.76 8.43
C PRO A 141 5.94 -14.57 7.18
N LEU A 142 5.28 -15.62 6.66
CA LEU A 142 4.56 -15.54 5.38
C LEU A 142 3.39 -14.53 5.40
N PRO A 143 2.52 -14.47 6.42
CA PRO A 143 1.47 -13.45 6.50
C PRO A 143 2.01 -12.02 6.45
N TRP A 144 3.13 -11.74 7.13
CA TRP A 144 3.76 -10.41 7.11
C TRP A 144 4.19 -10.03 5.69
N ILE A 145 4.88 -10.93 4.99
CA ILE A 145 5.30 -10.71 3.60
C ILE A 145 4.10 -10.48 2.68
N ALA A 146 3.01 -11.24 2.86
CA ALA A 146 1.79 -11.06 2.06
C ALA A 146 1.11 -9.72 2.32
N ILE A 147 1.08 -9.25 3.57
CA ILE A 147 0.50 -7.96 3.93
C ILE A 147 1.32 -6.82 3.31
N GLU A 148 2.65 -6.84 3.43
CA GLU A 148 3.53 -5.85 2.82
C GLU A 148 3.41 -5.84 1.28
N ALA A 149 3.33 -7.01 0.66
CA ALA A 149 3.08 -7.13 -0.78
C ALA A 149 1.71 -6.54 -1.19
N GLY A 150 0.68 -6.75 -0.38
CA GLY A 150 -0.65 -6.17 -0.61
C GLY A 150 -0.65 -4.63 -0.54
N TRP A 151 0.03 -4.08 0.46
CA TRP A 151 0.23 -2.63 0.58
C TRP A 151 1.05 -2.06 -0.57
N LEU A 152 2.15 -2.72 -0.94
CA LEU A 152 2.96 -2.32 -2.08
C LEU A 152 2.15 -2.31 -3.38
N LEU A 153 1.32 -3.34 -3.60
CA LEU A 153 0.44 -3.42 -4.77
C LEU A 153 -0.57 -2.26 -4.79
N ALA A 154 -1.21 -1.96 -3.66
CA ALA A 154 -2.19 -0.89 -3.55
C ALA A 154 -1.55 0.50 -3.75
N GLU A 155 -0.39 0.75 -3.14
CA GLU A 155 0.26 2.05 -3.20
C GLU A 155 0.90 2.31 -4.56
N VAL A 156 1.58 1.31 -5.14
CA VAL A 156 2.16 1.42 -6.49
C VAL A 156 1.06 1.51 -7.54
N GLY A 157 -0.04 0.77 -7.36
CA GLY A 157 -1.18 0.79 -8.29
C GLY A 157 -1.88 2.15 -8.36
N ARG A 158 -1.75 2.98 -7.33
CA ARG A 158 -2.31 4.33 -7.28
C ARG A 158 -1.40 5.41 -7.86
N GLN A 159 -0.10 5.13 -8.06
CA GLN A 159 0.80 6.07 -8.71
C GLN A 159 0.29 6.39 -10.12
N PRO A 160 0.34 7.66 -10.58
CA PRO A 160 1.05 8.82 -10.02
C PRO A 160 0.21 9.70 -9.08
N TRP A 161 -0.88 9.20 -8.51
CA TRP A 161 -1.85 9.99 -7.75
C TRP A 161 -1.65 9.89 -6.24
N ALA A 162 -1.58 11.04 -5.55
CA ALA A 162 -1.76 11.12 -4.11
C ALA A 162 -3.25 11.13 -3.74
N VAL A 163 -4.07 11.80 -4.56
CA VAL A 163 -5.53 11.70 -4.55
C VAL A 163 -5.95 11.49 -6.00
N GLU A 164 -6.61 10.37 -6.25
CA GLU A 164 -6.97 9.93 -7.61
C GLU A 164 -7.72 11.02 -8.37
N GLY A 165 -7.22 11.38 -9.56
CA GLY A 165 -7.79 12.39 -10.44
C GLY A 165 -7.72 13.84 -9.95
N VAL A 166 -7.16 14.09 -8.76
CA VAL A 166 -7.12 15.43 -8.15
C VAL A 166 -5.69 15.92 -7.96
N LEU A 167 -4.86 15.17 -7.24
CA LEU A 167 -3.53 15.63 -6.84
C LEU A 167 -2.45 14.60 -7.23
N PRO A 168 -1.56 14.96 -8.17
CA PRO A 168 -0.37 14.17 -8.46
C PRO A 168 0.62 14.13 -7.28
N THR A 169 1.30 13.00 -7.09
CA THR A 169 2.23 12.78 -5.96
C THR A 169 3.38 13.80 -5.91
N PHE A 170 3.90 14.21 -7.08
CA PHE A 170 5.01 15.15 -7.16
C PHE A 170 4.64 16.58 -6.76
N LEU A 171 3.35 16.96 -6.80
CA LEU A 171 2.88 18.26 -6.30
C LEU A 171 2.54 18.23 -4.80
N GLY A 172 2.44 17.04 -4.20
CA GLY A 172 2.15 16.87 -2.78
C GLY A 172 3.38 16.93 -1.87
N ALA A 173 4.59 16.96 -2.44
CA ALA A 173 5.83 16.98 -1.66
C ALA A 173 6.19 18.40 -1.19
N SER A 174 6.56 18.53 0.08
CA SER A 174 7.06 19.79 0.63
C SER A 174 8.43 20.16 0.06
N SER A 175 8.71 21.46 -0.05
CA SER A 175 10.00 22.02 -0.51
C SER A 175 11.09 21.91 0.57
N LEU A 176 11.55 20.69 0.85
CA LEU A 176 12.63 20.40 1.79
C LEU A 176 13.95 20.17 1.06
N THR A 177 15.07 20.49 1.71
CA THR A 177 16.38 20.14 1.16
C THR A 177 16.59 18.63 1.23
N VAL A 178 17.31 18.09 0.24
CA VAL A 178 17.64 16.66 0.16
C VAL A 178 18.35 16.16 1.43
N ALA A 179 19.19 17.01 2.03
CA ALA A 179 19.89 16.68 3.27
C ALA A 179 18.94 16.49 4.46
N HIS A 180 17.94 17.37 4.64
CA HIS A 180 16.95 17.20 5.71
C HIS A 180 16.12 15.93 5.52
N LEU A 181 15.73 15.63 4.28
CA LEU A 181 14.98 14.41 3.95
C LEU A 181 15.75 13.13 4.32
N TRP A 182 17.01 13.02 3.92
CA TRP A 182 17.82 11.86 4.28
C TRP A 182 18.09 11.76 5.77
N THR A 183 18.30 12.89 6.43
CA THR A 183 18.53 12.92 7.88
C THR A 183 17.34 12.37 8.64
N THR A 184 16.11 12.78 8.29
CA THR A 184 14.90 12.28 8.94
C THR A 184 14.64 10.81 8.60
N ILE A 185 14.80 10.39 7.35
CA ILE A 185 14.66 8.98 6.95
C ILE A 185 15.60 8.09 7.75
N ILE A 186 16.89 8.45 7.84
CA ILE A 186 17.88 7.67 8.59
C ILE A 186 17.52 7.65 10.07
N CYS A 187 17.15 8.79 10.65
CA CYS A 187 16.78 8.90 12.06
C CYS A 187 15.57 8.00 12.40
N PHE A 188 14.48 8.10 11.64
CA PHE A 188 13.30 7.26 11.85
C PHE A 188 13.57 5.77 11.58
N THR A 189 14.39 5.45 10.56
CA THR A 189 14.78 4.07 10.27
C THR A 189 15.57 3.46 11.43
N LEU A 190 16.55 4.19 11.97
CA LEU A 190 17.34 3.72 13.12
C LEU A 190 16.48 3.58 14.37
N LEU A 191 15.59 4.55 14.63
CA LEU A 191 14.68 4.53 15.77
C LEU A 191 13.75 3.32 15.70
N TYR A 192 13.01 3.16 14.60
CA TYR A 192 12.08 2.05 14.41
C TYR A 192 12.80 0.70 14.31
N GLY A 193 13.98 0.66 13.71
CA GLY A 193 14.83 -0.53 13.68
C GLY A 193 15.26 -0.97 15.08
N ALA A 194 15.68 -0.03 15.93
CA ALA A 194 16.04 -0.33 17.32
C ALA A 194 14.83 -0.84 18.12
N LEU A 195 13.66 -0.20 17.96
CA LEU A 195 12.41 -0.66 18.56
C LEU A 195 12.05 -2.08 18.12
N ALA A 196 12.12 -2.38 16.82
CA ALA A 196 11.83 -3.70 16.28
C ALA A 196 12.77 -4.78 16.84
N VAL A 197 14.08 -4.49 17.00
CA VAL A 197 15.03 -5.43 17.61
C VAL A 197 14.69 -5.72 19.06
N VAL A 198 14.34 -4.69 19.84
CA VAL A 198 13.94 -4.85 21.25
C VAL A 198 12.64 -5.64 21.35
N GLU A 199 11.64 -5.31 20.53
CA GLU A 199 10.34 -5.98 20.51
C GLU A 199 10.46 -7.46 20.15
N VAL A 200 11.15 -7.79 19.04
CA VAL A 200 11.38 -9.18 18.65
C VAL A 200 12.18 -9.91 19.73
N GLY A 201 13.17 -9.25 20.35
CA GLY A 201 13.92 -9.80 21.48
C GLY A 201 13.03 -10.14 22.67
N LEU A 202 12.07 -9.27 23.01
CA LEU A 202 11.10 -9.48 24.08
C LEU A 202 10.12 -10.62 23.75
N ILE A 203 9.57 -10.65 22.53
CA ILE A 203 8.67 -11.71 22.07
C ILE A 203 9.39 -13.06 22.15
N LEU A 204 10.62 -13.17 21.66
CA LEU A 204 11.39 -14.41 21.72
C LEU A 204 11.71 -14.84 23.15
N ARG A 205 12.02 -13.89 24.04
CA ARG A 205 12.23 -14.19 25.47
C ARG A 205 10.94 -14.69 26.13
N ALA A 206 9.81 -14.06 25.85
CA ALA A 206 8.51 -14.45 26.37
C ALA A 206 8.07 -15.84 25.86
N VAL A 207 8.23 -16.09 24.56
CA VAL A 207 7.92 -17.40 23.94
C VAL A 207 8.79 -18.50 24.54
N LYS A 208 10.09 -18.24 24.80
CA LYS A 208 10.99 -19.21 25.44
C LYS A 208 10.65 -19.46 26.91
N LYS A 209 10.20 -18.43 27.64
CA LYS A 209 9.82 -18.55 29.05
C LYS A 209 8.61 -19.49 29.23
N GLY A 210 7.73 -19.56 28.23
CA GLY A 210 6.56 -20.45 28.25
C GLY A 210 5.50 -20.03 29.27
N PRO A 211 4.31 -20.64 29.24
CA PRO A 211 3.19 -20.26 30.11
C PRO A 211 3.34 -20.70 31.58
N PHE A 212 4.31 -21.56 31.89
CA PHE A 212 4.47 -22.18 33.21
C PHE A 212 5.45 -21.45 34.13
N ALA A 213 6.22 -20.48 33.63
CA ALA A 213 7.24 -19.83 34.44
C ALA A 213 6.69 -18.95 35.58
N GLU A 214 5.42 -18.56 35.54
CA GLU A 214 4.74 -17.92 36.68
C GLU A 214 4.10 -18.94 37.64
N GLN A 215 3.81 -20.15 37.16
CA GLN A 215 3.31 -21.24 37.99
C GLN A 215 4.44 -21.89 38.79
N GLU A 216 5.61 -22.13 38.18
CA GLU A 216 6.79 -22.68 38.87
C GLU A 216 7.28 -21.75 40.00
N VAL A 217 7.34 -20.43 39.76
CA VAL A 217 7.72 -19.45 40.80
C VAL A 217 6.70 -19.43 41.95
N ARG A 218 5.39 -19.51 41.65
CA ARG A 218 4.35 -19.56 42.69
C ARG A 218 4.36 -20.87 43.47
N GLU A 219 4.70 -21.98 42.84
CA GLU A 219 4.86 -23.28 43.51
C GLU A 219 6.12 -23.30 44.39
N GLU A 220 7.24 -22.69 43.96
CA GLU A 220 8.44 -22.52 44.78
C GLU A 220 8.20 -21.60 45.99
N ASP A 221 7.56 -20.44 45.79
CA ASP A 221 7.23 -19.52 46.89
C ASP A 221 6.31 -20.17 47.93
N ALA A 222 5.28 -20.91 47.48
CA ALA A 222 4.39 -21.66 48.36
C ALA A 222 5.10 -22.79 49.14
N ARG A 223 6.13 -23.40 48.55
CA ARG A 223 6.96 -24.42 49.22
C ARG A 223 7.86 -23.79 50.29
N THR A 224 8.32 -22.57 50.05
CA THR A 224 9.24 -21.83 50.93
C THR A 224 8.51 -21.18 52.10
N GLU A 225 7.26 -20.72 51.91
CA GLU A 225 6.40 -20.22 53.00
C GLU A 225 5.81 -21.34 53.88
N GLY A 226 5.69 -22.57 53.36
CA GLY A 226 5.14 -23.73 54.07
C GLY A 226 6.13 -24.49 54.96
N GLU A 227 7.42 -24.14 54.93
CA GLU A 227 8.45 -24.76 55.76
C GLU A 227 8.67 -23.89 57.02
N PRO A 228 8.09 -24.23 58.19
CA PRO A 228 8.41 -23.51 59.41
C PRO A 228 9.90 -23.71 59.67
N ALA A 229 10.64 -22.62 59.89
CA ALA A 229 12.04 -22.64 60.27
C ALA A 229 12.22 -23.57 61.48
N VAL A 230 12.67 -24.80 61.21
CA VAL A 230 13.10 -25.73 62.25
C VAL A 230 14.46 -25.23 62.71
N ALA A 231 14.46 -24.75 63.96
CA ALA A 231 15.60 -24.18 64.68
C ALA A 231 16.79 -25.13 64.82
#